data_AF-A0A7S0XLW1-F1
#
_entry.id   AF-A0A7S0XLW1-F1
#
_cell.length_a   1.000
_cell.length_b   1.000
_cell.length_c   1.000
_cell.angle_alpha   90.00
_cell.angle_beta   90.00
_cell.angle_gamma   90.00
#
_symmetry.space_group_name_H-M   'P 1'
#
loop_
_entity.id
_entity.type
_entity.pdbx_description
1 polymer ?
#
loop_
_entity_poly.entity_id
_entity_poly.type
_entity_poly.pdbx_seq_one_letter_code
_entity_poly.pdbx_strand_id
1 'polypeptide(L)'
;RDPTADPTADPTRDPTTDPTFNPTLSPIHEQCYIGYELDVLFLVDKSCGLASQECQNQMEGISELAGSIKRYGTPRFGLINFDANDSTVSIELEDSRFNAPAVSATDDIQISLVRELRNQDCTSAWISGSPNLEDAIELAISEFTRVDDVASPKHKKLVIFSNCEVADETSLCNTYGNTNRIMINGQEVEITIYNIEAEFSSNFPDVSSLGTYLQCLTDNDSGRMFPIRNVDTTTLDLQNTYEEFQDEICEQPTKDPTADPTIDPTRD
;
A
#
# COMPACT_ATOMS: atom_id res chain seq x y z
N ARG A 1 -3.03 -40.41 -58.07
CA ARG A 1 -3.46 -39.19 -58.78
C ARG A 1 -4.88 -38.96 -58.33
N ASP A 2 -5.25 -37.97 -57.54
CA ASP A 2 -4.64 -36.68 -57.21
C ASP A 2 -5.47 -36.08 -56.05
N PRO A 3 -4.91 -35.64 -54.91
CA PRO A 3 -5.63 -34.74 -54.02
C PRO A 3 -5.28 -33.31 -54.45
N THR A 4 -6.02 -32.76 -55.42
CA THR A 4 -6.01 -31.32 -55.69
C THR A 4 -7.17 -30.67 -54.96
N ALA A 5 -6.90 -30.19 -53.75
CA ALA A 5 -7.52 -29.02 -53.16
C ALA A 5 -6.62 -28.54 -52.01
N ASP A 6 -5.71 -27.65 -52.37
CA ASP A 6 -4.89 -26.82 -51.50
C ASP A 6 -5.76 -26.20 -50.38
N PRO A 7 -5.41 -26.28 -49.09
CA PRO A 7 -6.12 -25.53 -48.06
C PRO A 7 -5.96 -24.04 -48.37
N THR A 8 -7.08 -23.43 -48.71
CA THR A 8 -7.21 -22.00 -48.99
C THR A 8 -6.67 -21.14 -47.85
N ALA A 9 -5.80 -20.21 -48.23
CA ALA A 9 -5.44 -18.96 -47.56
C ALA A 9 -4.84 -19.09 -46.14
N ASP A 10 -3.51 -18.95 -46.11
CA ASP A 10 -2.74 -18.46 -44.97
C ASP A 10 -3.44 -17.23 -44.35
N PRO A 11 -3.70 -17.17 -43.04
CA PRO A 11 -4.30 -15.99 -42.42
C PRO A 11 -3.33 -14.81 -42.54
N THR A 12 -3.49 -14.01 -43.58
CA THR A 12 -2.75 -12.76 -43.84
C THR A 12 -3.19 -11.61 -42.93
N ARG A 13 -3.52 -11.92 -41.68
CA ARG A 13 -3.69 -10.91 -40.63
C ARG A 13 -2.77 -11.28 -39.50
N ASP A 14 -1.51 -10.89 -39.68
CA ASP A 14 -0.66 -10.49 -38.57
C ASP A 14 -1.57 -9.69 -37.60
N PRO A 15 -1.65 -10.06 -36.30
CA PRO A 15 -2.38 -9.25 -35.34
C PRO A 15 -1.79 -7.85 -35.44
N THR A 16 -2.65 -6.88 -35.74
CA THR A 16 -2.22 -5.49 -35.88
C THR A 16 -1.44 -5.11 -34.62
N THR A 17 -0.20 -4.71 -34.85
CA THR A 17 0.71 -4.08 -33.92
C THR A 17 0.02 -3.02 -33.06
N ASP A 18 0.51 -2.95 -31.83
CA ASP A 18 0.14 -2.11 -30.69
C ASP A 18 -1.12 -2.52 -29.91
N PRO A 19 -0.96 -2.99 -28.65
CA PRO A 19 -2.02 -2.85 -27.67
C PRO A 19 -2.45 -1.37 -27.64
N THR A 20 -3.75 -1.11 -27.62
CA THR A 20 -4.24 0.26 -27.45
C THR A 20 -3.65 0.86 -26.18
N PHE A 21 -3.19 2.12 -26.24
CA PHE A 21 -2.67 2.95 -25.12
C PHE A 21 -3.62 3.09 -23.91
N ASN A 22 -4.79 2.48 -23.94
CA ASN A 22 -5.62 2.26 -22.76
C ASN A 22 -5.44 0.80 -22.33
N PRO A 23 -4.60 0.49 -21.33
CA PRO A 23 -4.82 -0.72 -20.55
C PRO A 23 -6.30 -0.73 -20.12
N THR A 24 -6.93 -1.89 -20.22
CA THR A 24 -8.27 -2.11 -19.66
C THR A 24 -8.26 -1.62 -18.22
N LEU A 25 -9.29 -0.90 -17.78
CA LEU A 25 -9.50 -0.63 -16.36
C LEU A 25 -9.30 -1.95 -15.62
N SER A 26 -8.24 -2.04 -14.81
CA SER A 26 -7.97 -3.22 -13.98
C SER A 26 -9.24 -3.59 -13.22
N PRO A 27 -9.51 -4.88 -12.97
CA PRO A 27 -10.71 -5.28 -12.25
C PRO A 27 -10.75 -4.55 -10.91
N ILE A 28 -11.80 -3.76 -10.68
CA ILE A 28 -12.04 -3.20 -9.34
C ILE A 28 -12.33 -4.41 -8.45
N HIS A 29 -11.39 -4.70 -7.54
CA HIS A 29 -11.49 -5.84 -6.62
C HIS A 29 -12.68 -5.66 -5.68
N GLU A 30 -13.38 -6.76 -5.36
CA GLU A 30 -14.44 -6.73 -4.35
C GLU A 30 -13.80 -6.46 -2.99
N GLN A 31 -14.25 -5.40 -2.32
CA GLN A 31 -13.71 -5.00 -1.03
C GLN A 31 -14.04 -5.99 0.10
N CYS A 32 -13.17 -6.04 1.10
CA CYS A 32 -13.42 -6.69 2.38
C CYS A 32 -14.49 -5.92 3.21
N TYR A 33 -15.12 -6.59 4.17
CA TYR A 33 -15.98 -5.95 5.16
C TYR A 33 -15.17 -5.54 6.39
N ILE A 34 -15.00 -4.23 6.60
CA ILE A 34 -14.37 -3.69 7.82
C ILE A 34 -15.48 -3.38 8.82
N GLY A 35 -15.55 -4.18 9.89
CA GLY A 35 -16.59 -4.07 10.91
C GLY A 35 -16.36 -2.99 11.97
N TYR A 36 -15.30 -2.19 11.82
CA TYR A 36 -14.82 -1.20 12.78
C TYR A 36 -14.35 0.07 12.06
N GLU A 37 -14.12 1.16 12.80
CA GLU A 37 -13.58 2.39 12.23
C GLU A 37 -12.06 2.29 12.06
N LEU A 38 -11.59 2.51 10.82
CA LEU A 38 -10.19 2.32 10.43
C LEU A 38 -9.68 3.54 9.64
N ASP A 39 -8.48 3.97 9.99
CA ASP A 39 -7.66 4.89 9.22
C ASP A 39 -6.45 4.14 8.65
N VAL A 40 -6.22 4.29 7.34
CA VAL A 40 -5.09 3.67 6.64
C VAL A 40 -4.23 4.76 5.99
N LEU A 41 -2.93 4.74 6.30
CA LEU A 41 -1.94 5.59 5.64
C LEU A 41 -0.98 4.73 4.81
N PHE A 42 -0.77 5.13 3.57
CA PHE A 42 0.27 4.57 2.72
C PHE A 42 1.48 5.50 2.75
N LEU A 43 2.66 4.98 3.09
CA LEU A 43 3.95 5.62 2.91
C LEU A 43 4.58 5.08 1.64
N VAL A 44 4.84 5.93 0.66
CA VAL A 44 5.43 5.52 -0.62
C VAL A 44 6.80 6.15 -0.79
N ASP A 45 7.83 5.30 -0.79
CA ASP A 45 9.19 5.69 -1.09
C ASP A 45 9.30 6.14 -2.55
N LYS A 46 9.93 7.29 -2.78
CA LYS A 46 10.23 7.88 -4.10
C LYS A 46 11.73 8.00 -4.35
N SER A 47 12.55 7.49 -3.44
CA SER A 47 14.00 7.50 -3.54
C SER A 47 14.54 6.32 -4.38
N CYS A 48 15.87 6.24 -4.45
CA CYS A 48 16.61 5.14 -5.05
C CYS A 48 16.46 4.96 -6.55
N GLY A 49 16.14 6.05 -7.24
CA GLY A 49 16.41 6.14 -8.68
C GLY A 49 15.43 5.36 -9.54
N LEU A 50 14.18 5.18 -9.11
CA LEU A 50 13.14 4.60 -9.97
C LEU A 50 13.12 5.32 -11.33
N ALA A 51 13.11 4.56 -12.42
CA ALA A 51 12.76 5.09 -13.71
C ALA A 51 11.28 5.52 -13.70
N SER A 52 10.91 6.50 -14.53
CA SER A 52 9.53 6.99 -14.57
C SER A 52 8.51 5.88 -14.86
N GLN A 53 8.87 4.87 -15.66
CA GLN A 53 8.00 3.72 -15.93
C GLN A 53 7.85 2.81 -14.72
N GLU A 54 8.92 2.57 -13.96
CA GLU A 54 8.89 1.77 -12.72
C GLU A 54 8.01 2.45 -11.66
N CYS A 55 8.16 3.76 -11.48
CA CYS A 55 7.30 4.54 -10.60
C CYS A 55 5.83 4.47 -11.04
N GLN A 56 5.53 4.56 -12.35
CA GLN A 56 4.17 4.39 -12.85
C GLN A 56 3.61 2.99 -12.58
N ASN A 57 4.42 1.95 -12.81
CA ASN A 57 4.02 0.57 -12.55
C ASN A 57 3.75 0.32 -11.06
N GLN A 58 4.60 0.88 -10.18
CA GLN A 58 4.41 0.84 -8.74
C GLN A 58 3.12 1.55 -8.35
N MET A 59 2.91 2.79 -8.80
CA MET A 59 1.71 3.55 -8.44
C MET A 59 0.42 2.92 -8.98
N GLU A 60 0.48 2.27 -10.14
CA GLU A 60 -0.63 1.45 -10.64
C GLU A 60 -0.95 0.30 -9.66
N GLY A 61 0.05 -0.48 -9.24
CA GLY A 61 -0.16 -1.57 -8.28
C GLY A 61 -0.65 -1.08 -6.91
N ILE A 62 -0.07 0.01 -6.39
CA ILE A 62 -0.53 0.66 -5.15
C ILE A 62 -1.98 1.14 -5.27
N SER A 63 -2.38 1.65 -6.45
CA SER A 63 -3.75 2.08 -6.68
C SER A 63 -4.74 0.91 -6.63
N GLU A 64 -4.35 -0.28 -7.08
CA GLU A 64 -5.18 -1.48 -6.98
C GLU A 64 -5.33 -1.96 -5.54
N LEU A 65 -4.24 -1.95 -4.76
CA LEU A 65 -4.29 -2.29 -3.33
C LEU A 65 -5.15 -1.30 -2.53
N ALA A 66 -4.98 0.01 -2.77
CA ALA A 66 -5.84 1.02 -2.15
C ALA A 66 -7.31 0.86 -2.58
N GLY A 67 -7.53 0.56 -3.86
CA GLY A 67 -8.84 0.28 -4.42
C GLY A 67 -9.49 -0.94 -3.77
N SER A 68 -8.74 -2.00 -3.49
CA SER A 68 -9.26 -3.25 -2.92
C SER A 68 -9.79 -3.09 -1.50
N ILE A 69 -9.30 -2.12 -0.72
CA ILE A 69 -9.80 -1.87 0.65
C ILE A 69 -10.82 -0.72 0.71
N LYS A 70 -10.87 0.14 -0.31
CA LYS A 70 -11.68 1.36 -0.29
C LYS A 70 -13.11 1.09 -0.77
N ARG A 71 -14.08 1.42 0.08
CA ARG A 71 -15.49 1.45 -0.29
C ARG A 71 -16.15 2.73 0.22
N TYR A 72 -16.69 3.53 -0.70
CA TYR A 72 -17.24 4.84 -0.34
C TYR A 72 -16.18 5.65 0.42
N GLY A 73 -16.53 6.30 1.53
CA GLY A 73 -15.59 7.05 2.37
C GLY A 73 -14.78 6.21 3.38
N THR A 74 -14.93 4.88 3.41
CA THR A 74 -14.32 4.01 4.42
C THR A 74 -13.41 2.92 3.81
N PRO A 75 -12.28 2.56 4.43
CA PRO A 75 -11.64 3.26 5.56
C PRO A 75 -11.21 4.67 5.15
N ARG A 76 -10.90 5.56 6.10
CA ARG A 76 -10.24 6.82 5.71
C ARG A 76 -8.85 6.48 5.20
N PHE A 77 -8.48 7.10 4.10
CA PHE A 77 -7.23 6.83 3.40
C PHE A 77 -6.40 8.10 3.32
N GLY A 78 -5.11 7.98 3.55
CA GLY A 78 -4.15 9.02 3.22
C GLY A 78 -2.89 8.45 2.57
N LEU A 79 -2.14 9.34 1.94
CA LEU A 79 -0.92 9.05 1.20
C LEU A 79 0.15 10.04 1.64
N ILE A 80 1.30 9.51 2.03
CA ILE A 80 2.53 10.27 2.27
C ILE A 80 3.57 9.74 1.29
N ASN A 81 4.11 10.64 0.47
CA ASN A 81 5.28 10.35 -0.34
C ASN A 81 6.52 10.77 0.45
N PHE A 82 7.59 9.98 0.41
CA PHE A 82 8.85 10.33 1.05
C PHE A 82 10.04 9.95 0.18
N ASP A 83 11.11 10.72 0.29
CA ASP A 83 12.38 10.43 -0.37
C ASP A 83 13.58 10.69 0.55
N ALA A 84 14.76 10.89 -0.02
CA ALA A 84 15.98 11.13 0.75
C ALA A 84 16.03 12.52 1.42
N ASN A 85 15.18 13.46 1.01
CA ASN A 85 15.21 14.87 1.42
C ASN A 85 14.00 15.25 2.28
N ASP A 86 12.80 14.87 1.85
CA ASP A 86 11.55 15.26 2.53
C ASP A 86 10.48 14.17 2.52
N SER A 87 9.48 14.36 3.39
CA SER A 87 8.22 13.62 3.40
C SER A 87 7.07 14.60 3.25
N THR A 88 6.09 14.25 2.41
CA THR A 88 4.98 15.13 2.06
C THR A 88 3.65 14.40 2.09
N VAL A 89 2.67 14.96 2.82
CA VAL A 89 1.28 14.47 2.77
C VAL A 89 0.68 14.85 1.41
N SER A 90 0.37 13.86 0.59
CA SER A 90 -0.27 14.03 -0.72
C SER A 90 -1.78 13.82 -0.66
N ILE A 91 -2.26 12.97 0.26
CA ILE A 91 -3.67 12.83 0.59
C ILE A 91 -3.80 12.81 2.11
N GLU A 92 -4.50 13.79 2.67
CA GLU A 92 -4.79 13.88 4.11
C GLU A 92 -5.93 12.92 4.51
N LEU A 93 -5.92 12.43 5.75
CA LEU A 93 -7.02 11.59 6.26
C LEU A 93 -8.36 12.34 6.33
N GLU A 94 -8.33 13.67 6.36
CA GLU A 94 -9.54 14.52 6.31
C GLU A 94 -9.93 14.97 4.90
N ASP A 95 -9.24 14.51 3.85
CA ASP A 95 -9.57 14.89 2.49
C ASP A 95 -10.97 14.40 2.11
N SER A 96 -11.94 15.32 2.14
CA SER A 96 -13.34 15.04 1.84
C SER A 96 -13.60 14.49 0.45
N ARG A 97 -12.66 14.66 -0.50
CA ARG A 97 -12.77 14.07 -1.85
C ARG A 97 -12.72 12.54 -1.79
N PHE A 98 -11.98 12.00 -0.81
CA PHE A 98 -11.74 10.57 -0.68
C PHE A 98 -12.30 9.97 0.62
N ASN A 99 -12.58 10.79 1.64
CA ASN A 99 -12.89 10.33 3.00
C ASN A 99 -14.24 10.82 3.53
N ALA A 100 -15.01 11.58 2.73
CA ALA A 100 -16.37 11.94 3.11
C ALA A 100 -17.29 10.71 3.13
N PRO A 101 -18.22 10.59 4.10
CA PRO A 101 -19.27 9.58 4.04
C PRO A 101 -20.02 9.69 2.71
N ALA A 102 -20.11 8.59 1.96
CA ALA A 102 -20.86 8.62 0.71
C ALA A 102 -22.33 8.95 0.99
N VAL A 103 -22.81 9.99 0.33
CA VAL A 103 -24.20 10.43 0.39
C VAL A 103 -25.06 9.67 -0.62
N SER A 104 -24.44 9.02 -1.60
CA SER A 104 -25.11 8.17 -2.57
C SER A 104 -24.32 6.91 -2.94
N ALA A 105 -25.02 5.85 -3.34
CA ALA A 105 -24.39 4.63 -3.88
C ALA A 105 -23.71 4.86 -5.25
N THR A 106 -23.82 6.06 -5.82
CA THR A 106 -23.16 6.50 -7.06
C THR A 106 -21.94 7.38 -6.82
N ASP A 107 -21.56 7.62 -5.55
CA ASP A 107 -20.34 8.35 -5.22
C ASP A 107 -19.14 7.42 -5.47
N ASP A 108 -18.55 7.55 -6.67
CA ASP A 108 -17.39 6.77 -7.12
C ASP A 108 -16.08 7.26 -6.45
N ILE A 109 -16.08 7.37 -5.11
CA ILE A 109 -14.91 7.77 -4.30
C ILE A 109 -13.72 6.83 -4.55
N GLN A 110 -13.99 5.53 -4.62
CA GLN A 110 -12.97 4.51 -4.92
C GLN A 110 -12.29 4.77 -6.27
N ILE A 111 -13.07 4.99 -7.33
CA ILE A 111 -12.53 5.29 -8.68
C ILE A 111 -11.74 6.59 -8.66
N SER A 112 -12.21 7.59 -7.92
CA SER A 112 -11.53 8.88 -7.79
C SER A 112 -10.19 8.72 -7.08
N LEU A 113 -10.13 7.94 -5.99
CA LEU A 113 -8.90 7.61 -5.28
C LEU A 113 -7.91 6.85 -6.18
N VAL A 114 -8.37 5.80 -6.86
CA VAL A 114 -7.54 5.00 -7.77
C VAL A 114 -6.92 5.90 -8.85
N ARG A 115 -7.70 6.81 -9.45
CA ARG A 115 -7.19 7.77 -10.44
C ARG A 115 -6.18 8.76 -9.85
N GLU A 116 -6.42 9.25 -8.63
CA GLU A 116 -5.47 10.16 -7.96
C GLU A 116 -4.12 9.47 -7.72
N LEU A 117 -4.14 8.21 -7.28
CA LEU A 117 -2.93 7.43 -7.04
C LEU A 117 -2.17 7.13 -8.33
N ARG A 118 -2.87 6.75 -9.42
CA ARG A 118 -2.25 6.50 -10.72
C ARG A 118 -1.61 7.74 -11.35
N ASN A 119 -2.13 8.93 -11.03
CA ASN A 119 -1.66 10.20 -11.56
C ASN A 119 -0.59 10.87 -10.68
N GLN A 120 -0.08 10.20 -9.64
CA GLN A 120 1.03 10.73 -8.84
C GLN A 120 2.26 11.03 -9.72
N ASP A 121 3.02 12.06 -9.35
CA ASP A 121 4.15 12.51 -10.13
C ASP A 121 5.31 11.51 -10.10
N CYS A 122 5.78 11.10 -11.28
CA CYS A 122 6.93 10.22 -11.49
C CYS A 122 8.02 10.89 -12.35
N THR A 123 7.97 12.21 -12.54
CA THR A 123 8.91 12.97 -13.38
C THR A 123 10.27 13.19 -12.72
N SER A 124 10.34 13.12 -11.39
CA SER A 124 11.55 13.30 -10.58
C SER A 124 12.03 12.03 -9.90
N ALA A 125 11.74 10.85 -10.45
CA ALA A 125 12.02 9.56 -9.81
C ALA A 125 13.52 9.23 -9.62
N TRP A 126 14.43 10.13 -10.02
CA TRP A 126 15.86 10.08 -9.71
C TRP A 126 16.25 10.93 -8.50
N ILE A 127 15.82 10.52 -7.30
CA ILE A 127 16.35 11.09 -6.05
C ILE A 127 17.34 10.09 -5.46
N SER A 128 18.63 10.46 -5.52
CA SER A 128 19.71 9.65 -4.97
C SER A 128 19.81 9.83 -3.46
N GLY A 129 19.96 8.73 -2.72
CA GLY A 129 20.13 8.74 -1.26
C GLY A 129 19.23 7.72 -0.60
N SER A 130 19.54 7.35 0.64
CA SER A 130 18.65 6.53 1.45
C SER A 130 17.40 7.32 1.84
N PRO A 131 16.21 6.70 1.83
CA PRO A 131 14.97 7.38 2.15
C PRO A 131 14.90 7.78 3.62
N ASN A 132 14.23 8.88 3.91
CA ASN A 132 13.97 9.37 5.26
C ASN A 132 12.68 8.77 5.83
N LEU A 133 12.67 7.45 6.04
CA LEU A 133 11.49 6.74 6.56
C LEU A 133 11.10 7.20 7.98
N GLU A 134 12.06 7.65 8.79
CA GLU A 134 11.77 8.16 10.14
C GLU A 134 10.86 9.39 10.11
N ASP A 135 11.17 10.36 9.24
CA ASP A 135 10.35 11.56 9.04
C ASP A 135 8.95 11.22 8.50
N ALA A 136 8.86 10.24 7.59
CA ALA A 136 7.59 9.78 7.05
C ALA A 136 6.70 9.09 8.11
N ILE A 137 7.29 8.28 9.01
CA ILE A 137 6.58 7.66 10.14
C ILE A 137 6.10 8.74 11.12
N GLU A 138 6.94 9.72 11.47
CA GLU A 138 6.54 10.82 12.34
C GLU A 138 5.41 11.67 11.74
N LEU A 139 5.45 11.92 10.43
CA LEU A 139 4.38 12.60 9.71
C LEU A 139 3.07 11.78 9.73
N ALA A 140 3.15 10.46 9.60
CA ALA A 140 1.99 9.58 9.74
C ALA A 140 1.41 9.58 11.15
N ILE A 141 2.26 9.53 12.18
CA ILE A 141 1.86 9.64 13.59
C ILE A 141 1.12 10.96 13.81
N SER A 142 1.63 12.06 13.26
CA SER A 142 0.99 13.38 13.31
C SER A 142 -0.38 13.36 12.64
N GLU A 143 -0.50 12.81 11.43
CA GLU A 143 -1.78 12.72 10.71
C GLU A 143 -2.80 11.88 11.50
N PHE A 144 -2.43 10.71 12.00
CA PHE A 144 -3.31 9.90 12.83
C PHE A 144 -3.74 10.64 14.11
N THR A 145 -2.80 11.21 14.85
CA THR A 145 -3.08 11.90 16.12
C THR A 145 -4.00 13.09 15.91
N ARG A 146 -3.86 13.80 14.78
CA ARG A 146 -4.65 14.98 14.44
C ARG A 146 -6.13 14.65 14.23
N VAL A 147 -6.42 13.48 13.66
CA VAL A 147 -7.78 13.10 13.21
C VAL A 147 -8.47 12.07 14.09
N ASP A 148 -7.79 11.57 15.11
CA ASP A 148 -8.29 10.56 16.04
C ASP A 148 -9.01 11.20 17.22
N ASP A 149 -10.08 10.56 17.68
CA ASP A 149 -10.89 11.02 18.81
C ASP A 149 -10.66 10.10 20.01
N VAL A 150 -10.16 10.67 21.11
CA VAL A 150 -9.93 9.92 22.37
C VAL A 150 -11.23 9.28 22.90
N ALA A 151 -12.39 9.87 22.62
CA ALA A 151 -13.69 9.34 23.04
C ALA A 151 -14.21 8.21 22.13
N SER A 152 -13.69 8.11 20.90
CA SER A 152 -14.07 7.12 19.90
C SER A 152 -12.85 6.78 19.04
N PRO A 153 -11.82 6.12 19.61
CA PRO A 153 -10.55 5.94 18.93
C PRO A 153 -10.70 4.94 17.79
N LYS A 154 -10.09 5.28 16.65
CA LYS A 154 -10.12 4.44 15.44
C LYS A 154 -8.88 3.58 15.36
N HIS A 155 -9.03 2.37 14.85
CA HIS A 155 -7.88 1.54 14.51
C HIS A 155 -7.04 2.22 13.41
N LYS A 156 -5.74 1.97 13.41
CA LYS A 156 -4.77 2.67 12.54
C LYS A 156 -3.85 1.64 11.90
N LYS A 157 -3.74 1.68 10.57
CA LYS A 157 -2.81 0.83 9.82
C LYS A 157 -1.91 1.67 8.93
N LEU A 158 -0.63 1.33 8.93
CA LEU A 158 0.40 2.00 8.13
C LEU A 158 0.97 0.99 7.14
N VAL A 159 0.89 1.29 5.85
CA VAL A 159 1.46 0.44 4.80
C VAL A 159 2.67 1.15 4.21
N ILE A 160 3.84 0.52 4.29
CA ILE A 160 5.11 1.09 3.82
C ILE A 160 5.51 0.42 2.52
N PHE A 161 5.65 1.17 1.44
CA PHE A 161 6.23 0.73 0.18
C PHE A 161 7.66 1.26 0.09
N SER A 162 8.64 0.40 0.37
CA SER A 162 10.07 0.73 0.41
C SER A 162 10.77 0.23 -0.86
N ASN A 163 11.52 1.10 -1.53
CA ASN A 163 12.26 0.74 -2.76
C ASN A 163 13.74 0.44 -2.50
N CYS A 164 14.24 0.79 -1.31
CA CYS A 164 15.61 0.54 -0.91
C CYS A 164 15.84 0.66 0.60
N GLU A 165 17.08 0.39 1.03
CA GLU A 165 17.52 0.51 2.41
C GLU A 165 17.62 1.97 2.90
N VAL A 166 16.98 2.21 4.05
CA VAL A 166 17.17 3.37 4.93
C VAL A 166 18.62 3.43 5.44
N ALA A 167 19.06 4.62 5.83
CA ALA A 167 20.44 4.81 6.27
C ALA A 167 20.79 4.07 7.58
N ASP A 168 19.82 3.92 8.49
CA ASP A 168 19.99 3.27 9.79
C ASP A 168 18.74 2.50 10.21
N GLU A 169 18.59 1.27 9.70
CA GLU A 169 17.50 0.35 10.08
C GLU A 169 17.51 0.07 11.59
N THR A 170 18.69 -0.02 12.21
CA THR A 170 18.81 -0.33 13.64
C THR A 170 18.20 0.77 14.50
N SER A 171 18.46 2.04 14.16
CA SER A 171 17.83 3.18 14.84
C SER A 171 16.31 3.14 14.71
N LEU A 172 15.78 2.94 13.50
CA LEU A 172 14.34 2.81 13.26
C LEU A 172 13.71 1.69 14.07
N CYS A 173 14.33 0.50 14.08
CA CYS A 173 13.88 -0.63 14.87
C CYS A 173 13.91 -0.38 16.38
N ASN A 174 14.90 0.38 16.87
CA ASN A 174 14.95 0.76 18.28
C ASN A 174 13.86 1.77 18.63
N THR A 175 13.51 2.67 17.70
CA THR A 175 12.51 3.72 17.96
C THR A 175 11.07 3.20 17.82
N TYR A 176 10.76 2.43 16.78
CA TYR A 176 9.39 2.02 16.43
C TYR A 176 9.15 0.51 16.38
N GLY A 177 10.18 -0.30 16.65
CA GLY A 177 10.06 -1.76 16.56
C GLY A 177 9.26 -2.38 17.69
N ASN A 178 9.30 -3.72 17.76
CA ASN A 178 8.49 -4.56 18.65
C ASN A 178 8.42 -4.18 20.15
N THR A 179 9.41 -3.44 20.68
CA THR A 179 9.45 -2.99 22.09
C THR A 179 8.94 -1.56 22.29
N ASN A 180 8.91 -0.76 21.24
CA ASN A 180 8.52 0.65 21.24
C ASN A 180 7.48 0.91 20.15
N ARG A 181 6.41 0.10 20.15
CA ARG A 181 5.30 0.22 19.22
C ARG A 181 4.69 1.61 19.27
N ILE A 182 4.21 2.04 18.11
CA ILE A 182 3.46 3.29 17.98
C ILE A 182 2.07 3.08 18.59
N MET A 183 1.76 3.82 19.64
CA MET A 183 0.47 3.77 20.33
C MET A 183 -0.21 5.14 20.26
N ILE A 184 -1.44 5.18 19.74
CA ILE A 184 -2.25 6.41 19.67
C ILE A 184 -3.60 6.14 20.32
N ASN A 185 -3.92 6.92 21.36
CA ASN A 185 -5.13 6.77 22.17
C ASN A 185 -5.37 5.33 22.69
N GLY A 186 -4.29 4.62 22.99
CA GLY A 186 -4.34 3.27 23.55
C GLY A 186 -4.47 2.14 22.53
N GLN A 187 -4.49 2.46 21.23
CA GLN A 187 -4.48 1.50 20.13
C GLN A 187 -3.12 1.49 19.43
N GLU A 188 -2.69 0.29 19.02
CA GLU A 188 -1.48 0.11 18.23
C GLU A 188 -1.70 0.61 16.80
N VAL A 189 -0.68 1.25 16.22
CA VAL A 189 -0.60 1.45 14.76
C VAL A 189 0.05 0.20 14.16
N GLU A 190 -0.74 -0.60 13.45
CA GLU A 190 -0.27 -1.84 12.84
C GLU A 190 0.45 -1.54 11.52
N ILE A 191 1.66 -2.07 11.35
CA ILE A 191 2.50 -1.80 10.18
C ILE A 191 2.53 -3.01 9.25
N THR A 192 2.34 -2.76 7.95
CA THR A 192 2.51 -3.70 6.84
C THR A 192 3.57 -3.16 5.89
N ILE A 193 4.45 -4.01 5.36
CA ILE A 193 5.61 -3.57 4.56
C ILE A 193 5.68 -4.30 3.23
N TYR A 194 5.75 -3.52 2.16
CA TYR A 194 6.14 -3.93 0.82
C TYR A 194 7.60 -3.51 0.57
N ASN A 195 8.48 -4.50 0.46
CA ASN A 195 9.86 -4.27 0.07
C ASN A 195 10.01 -4.59 -1.41
N ILE A 196 10.23 -3.56 -2.22
CA ILE A 196 10.22 -3.63 -3.67
C ILE A 196 11.66 -3.46 -4.18
N GLU A 197 12.15 -4.47 -4.89
CA GLU A 197 13.44 -4.40 -5.59
C GLU A 197 13.31 -3.47 -6.79
N ALA A 198 14.00 -2.32 -6.78
CA ALA A 198 14.06 -1.39 -7.92
C ALA A 198 15.31 -1.63 -8.78
N GLU A 199 15.27 -1.38 -10.11
CA GLU A 199 16.40 -1.65 -11.02
C GLU A 199 17.69 -0.93 -10.59
N PHE A 200 17.55 0.30 -10.08
CA PHE A 200 18.66 1.13 -9.62
C PHE A 200 18.88 1.07 -8.11
N SER A 201 18.19 0.16 -7.39
CA SER A 201 18.42 -0.12 -5.97
C SER A 201 19.75 -0.84 -5.77
N SER A 202 20.85 -0.12 -5.99
CA SER A 202 22.20 -0.53 -5.59
C SER A 202 22.34 -0.76 -4.06
N ASN A 203 21.25 -0.62 -3.30
CA ASN A 203 21.14 -0.75 -1.86
C ASN A 203 20.21 -1.88 -1.39
N PHE A 204 19.63 -2.74 -2.24
CA PHE A 204 19.20 -4.06 -1.78
C PHE A 204 20.29 -5.07 -2.15
N PRO A 205 21.34 -5.23 -1.30
CA PRO A 205 22.50 -6.04 -1.63
C PRO A 205 22.18 -7.53 -1.80
N ASP A 206 21.01 -7.98 -1.35
CA ASP A 206 20.55 -9.35 -1.49
C ASP A 206 19.02 -9.43 -1.52
N VAL A 207 18.46 -9.93 -2.63
CA VAL A 207 17.03 -10.26 -2.79
C VAL A 207 16.51 -11.21 -1.71
N SER A 208 17.40 -11.94 -1.03
CA SER A 208 17.07 -12.79 0.11
C SER A 208 16.64 -11.99 1.35
N SER A 209 17.02 -10.72 1.44
CA SER A 209 16.71 -9.82 2.56
C SER A 209 15.35 -9.13 2.46
N LEU A 210 14.73 -9.11 1.27
CA LEU A 210 13.43 -8.43 1.05
C LEU A 210 12.34 -8.94 2.00
N GLY A 211 12.38 -10.22 2.39
CA GLY A 211 11.41 -10.81 3.33
C GLY A 211 11.67 -10.49 4.80
N THR A 212 12.80 -9.84 5.14
CA THR A 212 13.23 -9.60 6.52
C THR A 212 13.61 -8.15 6.81
N TYR A 213 13.92 -7.35 5.79
CA TYR A 213 14.23 -5.93 5.94
C TYR A 213 13.03 -5.18 6.55
N LEU A 214 13.26 -4.38 7.59
CA LEU A 214 12.26 -3.68 8.41
C LEU A 214 11.27 -4.60 9.17
N GLN A 215 11.51 -5.90 9.24
CA GLN A 215 10.64 -6.86 9.95
C GLN A 215 10.46 -6.52 11.44
N CYS A 216 11.38 -5.76 12.03
CA CYS A 216 11.25 -5.27 13.41
C CYS A 216 10.00 -4.38 13.62
N LEU A 217 9.56 -3.66 12.58
CA LEU A 217 8.40 -2.76 12.59
C LEU A 217 7.09 -3.55 12.54
N THR A 218 7.12 -4.78 12.02
CA THR A 218 5.95 -5.66 11.96
C THR A 218 5.86 -6.61 13.15
N ASP A 219 6.45 -6.26 14.29
CA ASP A 219 6.59 -7.16 15.46
C ASP A 219 7.27 -8.51 15.17
N ASN A 220 8.05 -8.59 14.10
CA ASN A 220 8.56 -9.85 13.56
C ASN A 220 7.48 -10.79 13.00
N ASP A 221 6.33 -10.24 12.61
CA ASP A 221 5.30 -10.95 11.87
C ASP A 221 5.64 -10.95 10.39
N SER A 222 5.95 -12.15 9.86
CA SER A 222 6.22 -12.32 8.43
C SER A 222 4.96 -12.26 7.57
N GLY A 223 3.76 -12.40 8.13
CA GLY A 223 2.50 -12.26 7.39
C GLY A 223 2.25 -10.82 6.92
N ARG A 224 2.95 -9.86 7.52
CA ARG A 224 2.88 -8.42 7.20
C ARG A 224 4.01 -7.95 6.28
N MET A 225 4.76 -8.88 5.68
CA MET A 225 5.91 -8.62 4.84
C MET A 225 5.66 -9.11 3.41
N PHE A 226 5.70 -8.20 2.44
CA PHE A 226 5.43 -8.46 1.03
C PHE A 226 6.67 -8.15 0.17
N PRO A 227 7.55 -9.13 -0.06
CA PRO A 227 8.72 -8.94 -0.92
C PRO A 227 8.33 -8.97 -2.40
N ILE A 228 8.58 -7.88 -3.13
CA ILE A 228 8.35 -7.75 -4.57
C ILE A 228 9.70 -7.70 -5.28
N ARG A 229 9.97 -8.70 -6.13
CA ARG A 229 11.32 -8.95 -6.69
C ARG A 229 11.56 -8.38 -8.07
N ASN A 230 10.53 -7.84 -8.72
CA ASN A 230 10.68 -7.41 -10.10
C ASN A 230 9.93 -6.11 -10.33
N VAL A 231 10.73 -5.07 -10.56
CA VAL A 231 10.26 -3.72 -10.84
C VAL A 231 9.48 -3.61 -12.16
N ASP A 232 9.88 -4.37 -13.18
CA ASP A 232 9.23 -4.38 -14.50
C ASP A 232 7.82 -5.00 -14.44
N THR A 233 7.61 -5.94 -13.50
CA THR A 233 6.33 -6.59 -13.26
C THR A 233 5.66 -6.14 -11.97
N THR A 234 6.14 -5.07 -11.32
CA THR A 234 5.67 -4.65 -9.99
C THR A 234 4.16 -4.43 -9.93
N THR A 235 3.55 -3.91 -10.99
CA THR A 235 2.09 -3.81 -11.06
C THR A 235 1.41 -5.16 -10.85
N LEU A 236 1.83 -6.17 -11.62
CA LEU A 236 1.27 -7.52 -11.55
C LEU A 236 1.63 -8.21 -10.23
N ASP A 237 2.84 -8.02 -9.73
CA ASP A 237 3.28 -8.64 -8.49
C ASP A 237 2.53 -8.07 -7.28
N LEU A 238 2.33 -6.74 -7.22
CA LEU A 238 1.47 -6.12 -6.22
C LEU A 238 0.02 -6.60 -6.36
N GLN A 239 -0.51 -6.65 -7.59
CA GLN A 239 -1.86 -7.18 -7.85
C GLN A 239 -2.00 -8.63 -7.36
N ASN A 240 -0.98 -9.48 -7.50
CA ASN A 240 -1.05 -10.87 -7.04
C ASN A 240 -1.09 -10.99 -5.51
N THR A 241 -0.74 -9.94 -4.76
CA THR A 241 -0.83 -9.93 -3.29
C THR A 241 -2.17 -9.45 -2.75
N TYR A 242 -3.14 -9.08 -3.62
CA TYR A 242 -4.33 -8.35 -3.17
C TYR A 242 -5.17 -9.10 -2.12
N GLU A 243 -5.30 -10.43 -2.21
CA GLU A 243 -6.08 -11.23 -1.24
C GLU A 243 -5.41 -11.23 0.13
N GLU A 244 -4.12 -11.53 0.17
CA GLU A 244 -3.31 -11.52 1.40
C GLU A 244 -3.27 -10.13 2.03
N PHE A 245 -3.16 -9.09 1.20
CA PHE A 245 -3.24 -7.70 1.62
C PHE A 245 -4.61 -7.34 2.21
N GLN A 246 -5.70 -7.75 1.57
CA GLN A 246 -7.06 -7.50 2.08
C GLN A 246 -7.28 -8.20 3.41
N ASP A 247 -6.89 -9.48 3.53
CA ASP A 247 -7.03 -10.23 4.77
C ASP A 247 -6.29 -9.51 5.91
N GLU A 248 -5.04 -9.11 5.67
CA GLU A 248 -4.24 -8.37 6.65
C GLU A 248 -4.85 -7.01 7.00
N ILE A 249 -5.15 -6.16 6.04
CA ILE A 249 -5.59 -4.78 6.32
C ILE A 249 -7.01 -4.73 6.90
N CYS A 250 -7.86 -5.69 6.57
CA CYS A 250 -9.26 -5.66 6.99
C CYS A 250 -9.52 -6.41 8.28
N GLU A 251 -8.62 -7.32 8.69
CA GLU A 251 -8.70 -7.94 10.01
C GLU A 251 -8.46 -6.90 11.12
N GLN A 252 -9.20 -7.01 12.22
CA GLN A 252 -9.02 -6.13 13.36
C GLN A 252 -7.65 -6.39 14.00
N PRO A 253 -6.85 -5.35 14.35
CA PRO A 253 -5.56 -5.54 14.99
C PRO A 253 -5.64 -6.48 16.19
N THR A 254 -4.83 -7.54 16.17
CA THR A 254 -4.95 -8.67 17.11
C THR A 254 -4.47 -8.36 18.53
N LYS A 255 -3.79 -7.22 18.72
CA LYS A 255 -3.09 -6.85 19.96
C LYS A 255 -3.71 -5.67 20.70
N ASP A 256 -4.84 -5.14 20.22
CA ASP A 256 -5.55 -4.13 20.97
C ASP A 256 -6.09 -4.71 22.29
N PRO A 257 -6.10 -3.93 23.38
CA PRO A 257 -6.68 -4.38 24.64
C PRO A 257 -8.14 -4.77 24.39
N THR A 258 -8.45 -6.06 24.53
CA THR A 258 -9.82 -6.53 24.45
C THR A 258 -10.62 -5.82 25.55
N ALA A 259 -11.79 -5.29 25.18
CA ALA A 259 -12.73 -4.80 26.18
C ALA A 259 -12.98 -5.93 27.19
N ASP A 260 -12.78 -5.60 28.47
CA ASP A 260 -12.94 -6.47 29.63
C ASP A 260 -14.19 -7.36 29.43
N PRO A 261 -14.08 -8.71 29.50
CA PRO A 261 -15.21 -9.59 29.24
C PRO A 261 -16.38 -9.18 30.11
N THR A 262 -17.52 -8.91 29.46
CA THR A 262 -18.76 -8.52 30.13
C THR A 262 -19.02 -9.45 31.30
N ILE A 263 -19.14 -8.85 32.50
CA ILE A 263 -19.49 -9.46 33.78
C ILE A 263 -20.33 -10.74 33.59
N ASP A 264 -19.74 -11.87 33.99
CA ASP A 264 -20.34 -13.21 34.00
C ASP A 264 -21.78 -13.18 34.57
N PRO A 265 -22.80 -13.59 33.79
CA PRO A 265 -24.18 -13.66 34.24
C PRO A 265 -24.47 -15.00 34.91
N THR A 266 -23.61 -15.46 35.82
CA THR A 266 -23.93 -16.57 36.72
C THR A 266 -24.00 -16.07 38.16
N ARG A 267 -25.04 -15.29 38.42
CA ARG A 267 -25.50 -15.03 39.78
C ARG A 267 -27.00 -15.29 39.88
N ASP A 268 -27.34 -16.58 39.94
CA ASP A 268 -28.56 -17.12 40.58
C ASP A 268 -28.22 -18.44 41.28
#